data_AF-A0A932MP45-F1
#
_entry.id   AF-A0A932MP45-F1
#
_cell.length_a   1.000
_cell.length_b   1.000
_cell.length_c   1.000
_cell.angle_alpha   90.00
_cell.angle_beta   90.00
_cell.angle_gamma   90.00
#
_symmetry.space_group_name_H-M   'P 1'
#
loop_
_entity.id
_entity.type
_entity.pdbx_description
1 polymer ?
#
loop_
_entity_poly.entity_id
_entity_poly.type
_entity_poly.pdbx_seq_one_letter_code
_entity_poly.pdbx_strand_id
1 'polypeptide(L)'
;MCEGGEARAGGVAVSLREARPWRPTPLPAGWSDGLAGGLEALGREANPPAEGMGGIIPELIGPPILRRGEACLAPTDESTPLRRLAWPAARILDAWLAGALRGEAGPSPKEAENLIGLGPGLTPSGDDFIGGMLIALRALGEEGTADRLAGWALPLAARRTGKISLAHLACAAGGEGNAALHGALAALASPGAEGLAEALAAVHAVGHTSGWDALAGAVAACAAWTRGAARRGRPRGFEGRRPAPV
;
A
#
# COMPACT_ATOMS: atom_id res chain seq x y z
N MET A 1 26.37 -5.63 7.70
CA MET A 1 26.31 -5.91 9.14
C MET A 1 26.76 -4.65 9.87
N CYS A 2 25.90 -4.05 10.69
CA CYS A 2 26.25 -2.90 11.51
C CYS A 2 26.86 -3.41 12.82
N GLU A 3 28.17 -3.62 12.85
CA GLU A 3 28.89 -3.78 14.11
C GLU A 3 29.36 -2.39 14.58
N GLY A 4 29.08 -2.02 15.84
CA GLY A 4 29.65 -0.81 16.46
C GLY A 4 28.94 0.52 16.20
N GLY A 5 27.72 0.51 15.64
CA GLY A 5 26.99 1.75 15.35
C GLY A 5 27.57 2.52 14.16
N GLU A 6 28.25 1.84 13.24
CA GLU A 6 28.71 2.40 11.96
C GLU A 6 28.17 1.56 10.80
N ALA A 7 27.74 2.24 9.73
CA ALA A 7 27.42 1.63 8.44
C ALA A 7 28.53 1.98 7.43
N ARG A 8 29.03 0.98 6.67
CA ARG A 8 30.11 1.18 5.69
C ARG A 8 29.66 0.78 4.30
N ALA A 9 29.87 1.66 3.31
CA ALA A 9 29.60 1.41 1.91
C ALA A 9 30.56 2.21 1.01
N GLY A 10 31.21 1.56 0.05
CA GLY A 10 32.00 2.24 -0.99
C GLY A 10 33.09 3.18 -0.48
N GLY A 11 33.77 2.86 0.63
CA GLY A 11 34.80 3.70 1.24
C GLY A 11 34.28 4.78 2.18
N VAL A 12 32.95 4.95 2.29
CA VAL A 12 32.30 5.86 3.24
C VAL A 12 31.89 5.09 4.49
N ALA A 13 32.15 5.68 5.67
CA ALA A 13 31.64 5.22 6.95
C ALA A 13 30.67 6.27 7.52
N VAL A 14 29.46 5.83 7.86
CA VAL A 14 28.40 6.67 8.44
C VAL A 14 28.19 6.22 9.88
N SER A 15 28.36 7.13 10.85
CA SER A 15 28.03 6.85 12.24
C SER A 15 26.52 6.90 12.44
N LEU A 16 25.98 5.85 13.07
CA LEU A 16 24.58 5.71 13.45
C LEU A 16 24.37 5.94 14.96
N ARG A 17 25.39 6.40 15.69
CA ARG A 17 25.33 6.56 17.16
C ARG A 17 24.24 7.51 17.64
N GLU A 18 23.95 8.55 16.88
CA GLU A 18 22.88 9.51 17.17
C GLU A 18 21.60 9.25 16.35
N ALA A 19 21.62 8.23 15.48
CA ALA A 19 20.46 7.90 14.69
C ALA A 19 19.36 7.35 15.59
N ARG A 20 18.17 7.94 15.50
CA ARG A 20 16.97 7.42 16.16
C ARG A 20 16.27 6.45 15.22
N PRO A 21 15.86 5.26 15.70
CA PRO A 21 15.02 4.38 14.91
C PRO A 21 13.76 5.14 14.48
N TRP A 22 13.57 5.27 13.17
CA TRP A 22 12.32 5.80 12.66
C TRP A 22 11.20 4.79 12.95
N ARG A 23 10.01 5.32 13.26
CA ARG A 23 8.79 4.57 13.47
C ARG A 23 7.68 5.25 12.68
N PRO A 24 6.82 4.49 12.00
CA PRO A 24 5.68 5.07 11.32
C PRO A 24 4.76 5.78 12.31
N THR A 25 4.24 6.93 11.90
CA THR A 25 3.19 7.63 12.65
C THR A 25 1.98 6.70 12.76
N PRO A 26 1.50 6.39 13.98
CA PRO A 26 0.28 5.61 14.14
C PRO A 26 -0.91 6.35 13.53
N LEU A 27 -1.93 5.60 13.07
CA LEU A 27 -3.19 6.21 12.68
C LEU A 27 -3.81 6.97 13.87
N PRO A 28 -4.51 8.10 13.64
CA PRO A 28 -5.13 8.89 14.70
C PRO A 28 -6.17 8.09 15.49
N ALA A 29 -6.48 8.54 16.71
CA ALA A 29 -7.56 7.94 17.49
C ALA A 29 -8.90 8.08 16.73
N GLY A 30 -9.67 6.99 16.64
CA GLY A 30 -10.92 6.99 15.87
C GLY A 30 -10.74 7.01 14.35
N TRP A 31 -9.55 6.68 13.84
CA TRP A 31 -9.20 6.68 12.41
C TRP A 31 -10.25 6.07 11.47
N SER A 32 -11.00 5.06 11.94
CA SER A 32 -12.01 4.36 11.17
C SER A 32 -13.10 5.28 10.64
N ASP A 33 -13.41 6.35 11.36
CA ASP A 33 -14.48 7.29 11.02
C ASP A 33 -14.04 8.27 9.93
N GLY A 34 -12.75 8.62 9.91
CA GLY A 34 -12.17 9.53 8.94
C GLY A 34 -11.93 8.89 7.57
N LEU A 35 -11.67 7.57 7.54
CA LEU A 35 -11.16 6.90 6.35
C LEU A 35 -12.08 7.01 5.12
N ALA A 36 -13.40 6.92 5.30
CA ALA A 36 -14.34 7.05 4.19
C ALA A 36 -14.30 8.47 3.57
N GLY A 37 -14.34 9.50 4.41
CA GLY A 37 -14.24 10.90 3.96
C GLY A 37 -12.87 11.24 3.38
N GLY A 38 -11.79 10.67 3.94
CA GLY A 38 -10.44 10.83 3.42
C GLY A 38 -10.26 10.22 2.04
N LEU A 39 -10.82 9.04 1.78
CA LEU A 39 -10.82 8.44 0.45
C LEU A 39 -11.61 9.29 -0.57
N GLU A 40 -12.73 9.88 -0.17
CA GLU A 40 -13.49 10.80 -1.02
C GLU A 40 -12.74 12.11 -1.30
N ALA A 41 -12.04 12.67 -0.30
CA ALA A 41 -11.16 13.82 -0.49
C ALA A 41 -10.01 13.48 -1.45
N LEU A 42 -9.37 12.33 -1.26
CA LEU A 42 -8.33 11.82 -2.15
C LEU A 42 -8.81 11.70 -3.59
N GLY A 43 -10.00 11.15 -3.83
CA GLY A 43 -10.55 11.04 -5.18
C GLY A 43 -10.72 12.38 -5.90
N ARG A 44 -10.83 13.50 -5.16
CA ARG A 44 -10.92 14.87 -5.70
C ARG A 44 -9.56 15.53 -5.86
N GLU A 45 -8.60 15.23 -4.98
CA GLU A 45 -7.29 15.90 -4.91
C GLU A 45 -6.16 15.13 -5.61
N ALA A 46 -6.35 13.82 -5.85
CA ALA A 46 -5.33 12.98 -6.45
C ALA A 46 -4.97 13.44 -7.87
N ASN A 47 -3.69 13.74 -8.07
CA ASN A 47 -3.14 14.09 -9.37
C ASN A 47 -1.86 13.26 -9.65
N PRO A 48 -2.01 11.95 -9.89
CA PRO A 48 -0.89 11.06 -10.12
C PRO A 48 -0.19 11.38 -11.46
N PRO A 49 1.10 11.04 -11.60
CA PRO A 49 1.76 11.01 -12.91
C PRO A 49 0.96 10.17 -13.92
N ALA A 50 1.13 10.45 -15.22
CA ALA A 50 0.50 9.65 -16.27
C ALA A 50 1.05 8.21 -16.33
N GLU A 51 2.30 8.01 -15.91
CA GLU A 51 2.92 6.70 -15.81
C GLU A 51 2.51 5.94 -14.53
N GLY A 52 2.89 4.66 -14.44
CA GLY A 52 2.59 3.82 -13.28
C GLY A 52 1.11 3.48 -13.10
N MET A 53 0.79 2.99 -11.91
CA MET A 53 -0.52 2.57 -11.45
C MET A 53 -1.29 3.65 -10.68
N GLY A 54 -0.67 4.77 -10.28
CA GLY A 54 -1.33 5.84 -9.50
C GLY A 54 -2.68 6.31 -10.07
N GLY A 55 -2.85 6.33 -11.39
CA GLY A 55 -4.09 6.74 -12.04
C GLY A 55 -5.30 5.82 -11.85
N ILE A 56 -5.14 4.64 -11.24
CA ILE A 56 -6.26 3.72 -10.95
C ILE A 56 -6.94 4.02 -9.60
N ILE A 57 -6.43 4.99 -8.83
CA ILE A 57 -6.94 5.39 -7.51
C ILE A 57 -8.45 5.69 -7.53
N PRO A 58 -8.99 6.49 -8.49
CA PRO A 58 -10.41 6.78 -8.53
C PRO A 58 -11.29 5.54 -8.61
N GLU A 59 -10.90 4.56 -9.42
CA GLU A 59 -11.65 3.32 -9.63
C GLU A 59 -11.54 2.35 -8.43
N LEU A 60 -10.51 2.50 -7.58
CA LEU A 60 -10.38 1.73 -6.34
C LEU A 60 -11.28 2.27 -5.21
N ILE A 61 -11.47 3.60 -5.16
CA ILE A 61 -12.31 4.29 -4.17
C ILE A 61 -13.80 4.06 -4.46
N GLY A 62 -14.19 4.08 -5.74
CA GLY A 62 -15.58 3.92 -6.17
C GLY A 62 -16.22 2.56 -5.81
N PRO A 63 -17.55 2.44 -5.91
CA PRO A 63 -18.20 1.14 -5.84
C PRO A 63 -17.70 0.25 -6.99
N PRO A 64 -17.51 -1.07 -6.79
CA PRO A 64 -17.09 -1.95 -7.85
C PRO A 64 -18.12 -1.90 -8.99
N ILE A 65 -17.75 -1.27 -10.10
CA ILE A 65 -18.59 -1.24 -11.31
C ILE A 65 -18.54 -2.66 -11.91
N LEU A 66 -19.46 -3.52 -11.49
CA LEU A 66 -19.68 -4.83 -12.11
C LEU A 66 -20.52 -4.65 -13.39
N ARG A 67 -19.93 -4.19 -14.48
CA ARG A 67 -20.57 -4.27 -15.81
C ARG A 67 -20.35 -5.66 -16.38
N ARG A 68 -21.36 -6.55 -16.31
CA ARG A 68 -21.29 -7.89 -16.95
C ARG A 68 -20.73 -7.78 -18.38
N GLY A 69 -19.66 -8.54 -18.67
CA GLY A 69 -18.99 -8.60 -19.97
C GLY A 69 -17.52 -8.16 -19.90
N GLU A 70 -16.76 -8.41 -20.98
CA GLU A 70 -15.33 -8.08 -21.13
C GLU A 70 -14.97 -6.61 -20.78
N ALA A 71 -15.96 -5.72 -20.79
CA ALA A 71 -15.88 -4.32 -20.38
C ALA A 71 -15.70 -4.07 -18.87
N CYS A 72 -15.73 -5.10 -18.01
CA CYS A 72 -15.42 -5.00 -16.56
C CYS A 72 -13.93 -4.71 -16.26
N LEU A 73 -13.05 -4.88 -17.25
CA LEU A 73 -11.59 -4.88 -17.10
C LEU A 73 -10.90 -3.74 -17.85
N ALA A 74 -11.62 -2.69 -18.26
CA ALA A 74 -11.02 -1.53 -18.91
C ALA A 74 -11.16 -0.30 -17.99
N PRO A 75 -10.06 0.36 -17.60
CA PRO A 75 -10.12 1.67 -16.95
C PRO A 75 -10.78 2.70 -17.89
N THR A 76 -11.38 3.74 -17.33
CA THR A 76 -11.98 4.83 -18.13
C THR A 76 -10.94 5.73 -18.82
N ASP A 77 -9.66 5.58 -18.48
CA ASP A 77 -8.52 6.23 -19.13
C ASP A 77 -7.35 5.24 -19.32
N GLU A 78 -7.24 4.65 -20.52
CA GLU A 78 -6.15 3.74 -20.91
C GLU A 78 -4.84 4.48 -21.27
N SER A 79 -4.49 5.54 -20.55
CA SER A 79 -3.42 6.45 -20.96
C SER A 79 -2.03 5.79 -21.06
N THR A 80 -1.79 4.61 -20.43
CA THR A 80 -0.51 3.88 -20.57
C THR A 80 -0.62 2.35 -20.72
N PRO A 81 0.32 1.69 -21.43
CA PRO A 81 0.39 0.23 -21.54
C PRO A 81 0.50 -0.48 -20.18
N LEU A 82 1.21 0.12 -19.22
CA LEU A 82 1.39 -0.46 -17.89
C LEU A 82 0.06 -0.59 -17.16
N ARG A 83 -0.79 0.45 -17.18
CA ARG A 83 -2.13 0.40 -16.55
C ARG A 83 -3.01 -0.66 -17.18
N ARG A 84 -3.00 -0.78 -18.51
CA ARG A 84 -3.75 -1.82 -19.22
C ARG A 84 -3.35 -3.23 -18.78
N LEU A 85 -2.04 -3.47 -18.60
CA LEU A 85 -1.53 -4.77 -18.15
C LEU A 85 -1.80 -5.01 -16.66
N ALA A 86 -1.69 -3.97 -15.83
CA ALA A 86 -1.81 -4.08 -14.37
C ALA A 86 -3.27 -4.20 -13.90
N TRP A 87 -4.19 -3.49 -14.55
CA TRP A 87 -5.54 -3.28 -14.06
C TRP A 87 -6.34 -4.58 -13.80
N PRO A 88 -6.38 -5.57 -14.71
CA PRO A 88 -7.12 -6.81 -14.45
C PRO A 88 -6.62 -7.53 -13.20
N ALA A 89 -5.29 -7.63 -13.04
CA ALA A 89 -4.67 -8.27 -11.90
C ALA A 89 -4.88 -7.47 -10.60
N ALA A 90 -4.80 -6.14 -10.66
CA ALA A 90 -5.08 -5.26 -9.52
C ALA A 90 -6.54 -5.38 -9.05
N ARG A 91 -7.50 -5.48 -9.98
CA ARG A 91 -8.92 -5.70 -9.68
C ARG A 91 -9.18 -7.05 -9.02
N ILE A 92 -8.55 -8.11 -9.52
CA ILE A 92 -8.65 -9.46 -8.94
C ILE A 92 -8.08 -9.46 -7.51
N LEU A 93 -6.93 -8.80 -7.30
CA LEU A 93 -6.31 -8.71 -5.99
C LEU A 93 -7.15 -7.88 -5.01
N ASP A 94 -7.72 -6.75 -5.42
CA ASP A 94 -8.65 -5.96 -4.59
C ASP A 94 -9.92 -6.75 -4.22
N ALA A 95 -10.49 -7.51 -5.16
CA ALA A 95 -11.64 -8.36 -4.88
C ALA A 95 -11.31 -9.46 -3.87
N TRP A 96 -10.15 -10.12 -4.03
CA TRP A 96 -9.63 -11.07 -3.05
C TRP A 96 -9.43 -10.40 -1.69
N LEU A 97 -8.82 -9.21 -1.65
CA LEU A 97 -8.55 -8.48 -0.43
C LEU A 97 -9.82 -8.16 0.34
N ALA A 98 -10.86 -7.68 -0.34
CA ALA A 98 -12.16 -7.43 0.25
C ALA A 98 -12.77 -8.69 0.89
N GLY A 99 -12.66 -9.85 0.23
CA GLY A 99 -13.08 -11.14 0.78
C GLY A 99 -12.20 -11.60 1.95
N ALA A 100 -10.88 -11.40 1.86
CA ALA A 100 -9.90 -11.84 2.86
C ALA A 100 -10.10 -11.11 4.16
N LEU A 101 -10.30 -9.79 4.08
CA LEU A 101 -10.64 -8.97 5.23
C LEU A 101 -11.93 -9.51 5.89
N ARG A 102 -12.94 -9.95 5.11
CA ARG A 102 -14.20 -10.49 5.68
C ARG A 102 -14.08 -11.92 6.22
N GLY A 103 -12.91 -12.56 6.09
CA GLY A 103 -12.74 -13.98 6.43
C GLY A 103 -13.37 -14.94 5.42
N GLU A 104 -13.74 -14.45 4.23
CA GLU A 104 -14.47 -15.20 3.20
C GLU A 104 -13.57 -15.65 2.03
N ALA A 105 -12.37 -15.08 1.90
CA ALA A 105 -11.51 -15.39 0.74
C ALA A 105 -10.74 -16.70 0.92
N GLY A 106 -10.81 -17.53 -0.12
CA GLY A 106 -9.88 -18.63 -0.37
C GLY A 106 -8.44 -18.16 -0.66
N PRO A 107 -7.57 -19.01 -1.22
CA PRO A 107 -6.15 -18.69 -1.42
C PRO A 107 -5.95 -17.44 -2.28
N SER A 108 -4.79 -16.79 -2.13
CA SER A 108 -4.41 -15.62 -2.92
C SER A 108 -4.46 -15.93 -4.43
N PRO A 109 -4.95 -15.00 -5.27
CA PRO A 109 -5.32 -15.29 -6.64
C PRO A 109 -4.09 -15.44 -7.54
N LYS A 110 -3.98 -16.57 -8.24
CA LYS A 110 -2.89 -16.84 -9.20
C LYS A 110 -2.92 -15.88 -10.39
N GLU A 111 -4.12 -15.43 -10.75
CA GLU A 111 -4.36 -14.51 -11.84
C GLU A 111 -3.76 -13.11 -11.56
N ALA A 112 -3.46 -12.80 -10.29
CA ALA A 112 -2.80 -11.56 -9.90
C ALA A 112 -1.27 -11.65 -9.88
N GLU A 113 -0.67 -12.82 -10.09
CA GLU A 113 0.79 -13.00 -9.99
C GLU A 113 1.57 -12.13 -10.98
N ASN A 114 0.94 -11.74 -12.09
CA ASN A 114 1.53 -10.87 -13.09
C ASN A 114 1.72 -9.42 -12.65
N LEU A 115 1.21 -9.01 -11.48
CA LEU A 115 1.62 -7.74 -10.87
C LEU A 115 3.06 -7.79 -10.37
N ILE A 116 3.55 -8.95 -9.94
CA ILE A 116 4.87 -9.03 -9.31
C ILE A 116 5.96 -8.91 -10.38
N GLY A 117 6.80 -7.89 -10.21
CA GLY A 117 7.79 -7.47 -11.19
C GLY A 117 7.22 -6.67 -12.37
N LEU A 118 5.95 -6.26 -12.34
CA LEU A 118 5.34 -5.48 -13.43
C LEU A 118 5.71 -3.99 -13.34
N GLY A 119 6.38 -3.49 -14.37
CA GLY A 119 6.79 -2.09 -14.49
C GLY A 119 8.31 -1.94 -14.57
N PRO A 120 8.81 -0.81 -15.09
CA PRO A 120 10.25 -0.58 -15.20
C PRO A 120 10.90 -0.22 -13.85
N GLY A 121 12.22 -0.25 -13.80
CA GLY A 121 13.01 0.31 -12.70
C GLY A 121 13.43 -0.68 -11.62
N LEU A 122 13.94 -0.12 -10.51
CA LEU A 122 14.44 -0.90 -9.36
C LEU A 122 13.30 -1.36 -8.42
N THR A 123 12.17 -0.67 -8.47
CA THR A 123 10.92 -0.95 -7.77
C THR A 123 9.78 -0.94 -8.82
N PRO A 124 9.44 -2.10 -9.39
CA PRO A 124 8.36 -2.21 -10.37
C PRO A 124 7.03 -1.74 -9.79
N SER A 125 6.21 -1.05 -10.58
CA SER A 125 4.90 -0.51 -10.17
C SER A 125 3.99 -1.51 -9.46
N GLY A 126 3.94 -2.75 -9.93
CA GLY A 126 3.12 -3.78 -9.29
C GLY A 126 3.68 -4.26 -7.95
N ASP A 127 5.00 -4.21 -7.75
CA ASP A 127 5.61 -4.47 -6.45
C ASP A 127 5.32 -3.31 -5.48
N ASP A 128 5.42 -2.06 -5.95
CA ASP A 128 5.08 -0.87 -5.15
C ASP A 128 3.62 -0.89 -4.71
N PHE A 129 2.70 -1.24 -5.63
CA PHE A 129 1.29 -1.44 -5.33
C PHE A 129 1.06 -2.50 -4.24
N ILE A 130 1.70 -3.67 -4.35
CA ILE A 130 1.58 -4.72 -3.31
C ILE A 130 2.20 -4.25 -1.98
N GLY A 131 3.34 -3.56 -2.03
CA GLY A 131 3.98 -2.97 -0.85
C GLY A 131 3.07 -1.98 -0.13
N GLY A 132 2.38 -1.12 -0.89
CA GLY A 132 1.38 -0.20 -0.37
C GLY A 132 0.22 -0.89 0.34
N MET A 133 -0.31 -1.97 -0.27
CA MET A 133 -1.34 -2.80 0.37
C MET A 133 -0.86 -3.38 1.70
N LEU A 134 0.35 -3.95 1.74
CA LEU A 134 0.91 -4.54 2.96
C LEU A 134 1.06 -3.50 4.08
N ILE A 135 1.60 -2.33 3.76
CA ILE A 135 1.79 -1.23 4.72
C ILE A 135 0.45 -0.75 5.27
N ALA A 136 -0.55 -0.55 4.41
CA ALA A 136 -1.89 -0.15 4.83
C ALA A 136 -2.55 -1.21 5.71
N LEU A 137 -2.49 -2.50 5.34
CA LEU A 137 -3.07 -3.57 6.16
C LEU A 137 -2.46 -3.64 7.55
N ARG A 138 -1.15 -3.45 7.67
CA ARG A 138 -0.47 -3.38 8.96
C ARG A 138 -0.92 -2.15 9.77
N ALA A 139 -1.03 -0.99 9.13
CA ALA A 139 -1.51 0.22 9.79
C ALA A 139 -2.97 0.11 10.27
N LEU A 140 -3.82 -0.61 9.53
CA LEU A 140 -5.22 -0.88 9.86
C LEU A 140 -5.40 -1.98 10.93
N GLY A 141 -4.33 -2.66 11.34
CA GLY A 141 -4.37 -3.76 12.31
C GLY A 141 -4.82 -5.11 11.72
N GLU A 142 -4.84 -5.25 10.40
CA GLU A 142 -5.30 -6.45 9.68
C GLU A 142 -4.15 -7.45 9.45
N GLU A 143 -3.47 -7.83 10.55
CA GLU A 143 -2.22 -8.62 10.52
C GLU A 143 -2.36 -9.94 9.77
N GLY A 144 -3.44 -10.69 10.01
CA GLY A 144 -3.67 -11.97 9.34
C GLY A 144 -3.85 -11.83 7.83
N THR A 145 -4.48 -10.74 7.37
CA THR A 145 -4.62 -10.47 5.93
C THR A 145 -3.29 -10.05 5.32
N ALA A 146 -2.52 -9.22 6.02
CA ALA A 146 -1.16 -8.83 5.61
C ALA A 146 -0.23 -10.05 5.50
N ASP A 147 -0.26 -10.97 6.47
CA ASP A 147 0.56 -12.19 6.46
C ASP A 147 0.24 -13.08 5.26
N ARG A 148 -1.05 -13.23 4.93
CA ARG A 148 -1.49 -13.98 3.75
C ARG A 148 -1.03 -13.35 2.44
N LEU A 149 -1.11 -12.02 2.33
CA LEU A 149 -0.62 -11.31 1.16
C LEU A 149 0.90 -11.43 1.03
N ALA A 150 1.64 -11.26 2.13
CA ALA A 150 3.10 -11.38 2.16
C ALA A 150 3.58 -12.81 1.83
N GLY A 151 2.91 -13.82 2.40
CA GLY A 151 3.22 -15.23 2.14
C GLY A 151 3.00 -15.64 0.68
N TRP A 152 2.08 -14.97 -0.02
CA TRP A 152 1.91 -15.11 -1.47
C TRP A 152 2.95 -14.30 -2.26
N ALA A 153 3.16 -13.03 -1.91
CA ALA A 153 3.97 -12.10 -2.70
C ALA A 153 5.48 -12.37 -2.61
N LEU A 154 6.03 -12.61 -1.42
CA LEU A 154 7.49 -12.71 -1.22
C LEU A 154 8.15 -13.87 -1.99
N PRO A 155 7.59 -15.10 -2.01
CA PRO A 155 8.17 -16.18 -2.80
C PRO A 155 8.13 -15.92 -4.31
N LEU A 156 7.14 -15.18 -4.79
CA LEU A 156 7.03 -14.79 -6.19
C LEU A 156 8.02 -13.66 -6.52
N ALA A 157 8.12 -12.65 -5.65
CA ALA A 157 9.07 -11.55 -5.78
C ALA A 157 10.51 -12.06 -5.86
N ALA A 158 10.88 -13.03 -5.01
CA ALA A 158 12.20 -13.65 -5.03
C ALA A 158 12.59 -14.28 -6.40
N ARG A 159 11.60 -14.58 -7.25
CA ARG A 159 11.80 -15.15 -8.59
C ARG A 159 11.59 -14.16 -9.73
N ARG A 160 10.82 -13.09 -9.50
CA ARG A 160 10.31 -12.20 -10.56
C ARG A 160 10.81 -10.76 -10.49
N THR A 161 11.44 -10.35 -9.39
CA THR A 161 11.93 -8.97 -9.23
C THR A 161 13.39 -8.89 -8.78
N GLY A 162 13.94 -7.68 -8.81
CA GLY A 162 15.30 -7.40 -8.38
C GLY A 162 15.46 -7.42 -6.86
N LYS A 163 16.72 -7.51 -6.37
CA LYS A 163 17.03 -7.54 -4.93
C LYS A 163 16.51 -6.31 -4.17
N ILE A 164 16.46 -5.14 -4.83
CA ILE A 164 15.98 -3.89 -4.22
C ILE A 164 14.48 -3.96 -3.97
N SER A 165 13.68 -4.26 -5.00
CA SER A 165 12.23 -4.44 -4.85
C SER A 165 11.86 -5.54 -3.85
N LEU A 166 12.56 -6.69 -3.89
CA LEU A 166 12.35 -7.76 -2.91
C LEU A 166 12.58 -7.29 -1.48
N ALA A 167 13.63 -6.50 -1.23
CA ALA A 167 13.92 -5.95 0.09
C ALA A 167 12.82 -4.97 0.53
N HIS A 168 12.34 -4.11 -0.38
CA HIS A 168 11.23 -3.20 -0.10
C HIS A 168 9.94 -3.96 0.25
N LEU A 169 9.59 -5.00 -0.51
CA LEU A 169 8.43 -5.85 -0.20
C LEU A 169 8.57 -6.58 1.14
N ALA A 170 9.78 -7.02 1.50
CA ALA A 170 10.03 -7.64 2.80
C ALA A 170 9.85 -6.65 3.96
N CYS A 171 10.32 -5.40 3.82
CA CYS A 171 10.04 -4.32 4.77
C CYS A 171 8.52 -4.04 4.85
N ALA A 172 7.86 -3.90 3.70
CA ALA A 172 6.43 -3.64 3.62
C ALA A 172 5.60 -4.75 4.28
N ALA A 173 6.02 -6.01 4.16
CA ALA A 173 5.41 -7.14 4.86
C ALA A 173 5.48 -6.98 6.39
N GLY A 174 6.50 -6.31 6.93
CA GLY A 174 6.60 -5.91 8.34
C GLY A 174 5.84 -4.62 8.69
N GLY A 175 5.20 -3.96 7.73
CA GLY A 175 4.55 -2.65 7.90
C GLY A 175 5.52 -1.47 7.82
N GLU A 176 6.73 -1.70 7.31
CA GLU A 176 7.77 -0.67 7.15
C GLU A 176 7.79 -0.16 5.72
N GLY A 177 7.82 1.16 5.54
CA GLY A 177 7.92 1.77 4.23
C GLY A 177 8.23 3.25 4.30
N ASN A 178 8.02 3.95 3.19
CA ASN A 178 8.34 5.37 3.11
C ASN A 178 7.48 6.19 4.09
N ALA A 179 8.13 7.10 4.84
CA ALA A 179 7.45 8.00 5.78
C ALA A 179 6.32 8.81 5.13
N ALA A 180 6.45 9.21 3.86
CA ALA A 180 5.43 9.92 3.12
C ALA A 180 4.14 9.09 2.94
N LEU A 181 4.28 7.78 2.68
CA LEU A 181 3.11 6.88 2.55
C LEU A 181 2.39 6.72 3.89
N HIS A 182 3.13 6.59 4.99
CA HIS A 182 2.55 6.56 6.33
C HIS A 182 1.87 7.89 6.69
N GLY A 183 2.45 9.02 6.30
CA GLY A 183 1.84 10.34 6.44
C GLY A 183 0.53 10.45 5.66
N ALA A 184 0.49 9.96 4.42
CA ALA A 184 -0.73 9.92 3.61
C ALA A 184 -1.81 9.04 4.25
N LEU A 185 -1.45 7.86 4.78
CA LEU A 185 -2.41 7.01 5.50
C LEU A 185 -2.98 7.69 6.75
N ALA A 186 -2.14 8.39 7.51
CA ALA A 186 -2.59 9.15 8.68
C ALA A 186 -3.51 10.31 8.28
N ALA A 187 -3.21 11.04 7.20
CA ALA A 187 -4.05 12.12 6.69
C ALA A 187 -5.40 11.60 6.16
N LEU A 188 -5.42 10.47 5.44
CA LEU A 188 -6.65 9.80 5.00
C LEU A 188 -7.54 9.37 6.17
N ALA A 189 -6.93 8.96 7.28
CA ALA A 189 -7.61 8.57 8.50
C ALA A 189 -8.02 9.77 9.38
N SER A 190 -7.53 10.97 9.10
CA SER A 190 -7.78 12.16 9.92
C SER A 190 -9.16 12.76 9.62
N PRO A 191 -9.89 13.26 10.63
CA PRO A 191 -11.17 13.93 10.41
C PRO A 191 -11.03 15.07 9.38
N GLY A 192 -11.91 15.08 8.38
CA GLY A 192 -11.88 16.10 7.33
C GLY A 192 -10.67 16.03 6.38
N ALA A 193 -9.91 14.93 6.40
CA ALA A 193 -8.70 14.76 5.58
C ALA A 193 -7.63 15.83 5.85
N GLU A 194 -7.49 16.26 7.10
CA GLU A 194 -6.50 17.27 7.50
C GLU A 194 -5.08 16.87 7.08
N GLY A 195 -4.38 17.78 6.40
CA GLY A 195 -3.01 17.58 5.91
C GLY A 195 -2.87 16.68 4.68
N LEU A 196 -3.98 16.30 4.02
CA LEU A 196 -3.93 15.40 2.85
C LEU A 196 -3.13 15.99 1.70
N ALA A 197 -3.34 17.26 1.36
CA ALA A 197 -2.62 17.92 0.26
C ALA A 197 -1.09 17.90 0.47
N GLU A 198 -0.62 18.22 1.69
CA GLU A 198 0.79 18.17 2.05
C GLU A 198 1.34 16.74 2.00
N ALA A 199 0.55 15.76 2.47
CA ALA A 199 0.94 14.37 2.41
C ALA A 199 1.05 13.86 0.97
N LEU A 200 0.14 14.26 0.08
CA LEU A 200 0.21 13.93 -1.35
C LEU A 200 1.40 14.59 -2.04
N ALA A 201 1.73 15.84 -1.68
CA ALA A 201 2.94 16.49 -2.16
C ALA A 201 4.21 15.74 -1.70
N ALA A 202 4.25 15.25 -0.45
CA ALA A 202 5.35 14.44 0.05
C ALA A 202 5.43 13.08 -0.67
N VAL A 203 4.31 12.43 -0.94
CA VAL A 203 4.26 11.19 -1.75
C VAL A 203 4.78 11.44 -3.15
N HIS A 204 4.37 12.55 -3.78
CA HIS A 204 4.82 12.92 -5.12
C HIS A 204 6.33 13.18 -5.18
N ALA A 205 6.90 13.79 -4.13
CA ALA A 205 8.35 14.01 -4.03
C ALA A 205 9.15 12.70 -3.88
N VAL A 206 8.53 11.63 -3.39
CA VAL A 206 9.13 10.30 -3.30
C VAL A 206 9.00 9.59 -4.65
N GLY A 207 10.08 9.60 -5.42
CA GLY A 207 10.24 8.74 -6.59
C GLY A 207 9.05 8.78 -7.56
N HIS A 208 8.52 9.98 -7.82
CA HIS A 208 7.35 10.32 -8.65
C HIS A 208 6.33 9.19 -8.84
N THR A 209 6.59 8.23 -9.73
CA THR A 209 5.69 7.10 -10.01
C THR A 209 5.56 6.10 -8.86
N SER A 210 6.68 5.72 -8.23
CA SER A 210 6.72 4.68 -7.17
C SER A 210 5.89 5.07 -5.94
N GLY A 211 5.98 6.33 -5.50
CA GLY A 211 5.17 6.85 -4.39
C GLY A 211 3.67 6.75 -4.66
N TRP A 212 3.24 7.10 -5.88
CA TRP A 212 1.83 7.00 -6.28
C TRP A 212 1.35 5.57 -6.49
N ASP A 213 2.22 4.67 -6.95
CA ASP A 213 1.91 3.24 -7.10
C ASP A 213 1.70 2.58 -5.74
N ALA A 214 2.55 2.89 -4.77
CA ALA A 214 2.37 2.47 -3.39
C ALA A 214 1.11 3.09 -2.75
N LEU A 215 0.82 4.37 -3.02
CA LEU A 215 -0.42 4.99 -2.57
C LEU A 215 -1.66 4.30 -3.16
N ALA A 216 -1.65 3.93 -4.44
CA ALA A 216 -2.74 3.18 -5.06
C ALA A 216 -2.99 1.84 -4.37
N GLY A 217 -1.92 1.12 -4.00
CA GLY A 217 -2.01 -0.09 -3.21
C GLY A 217 -2.62 0.13 -1.83
N ALA A 218 -2.16 1.15 -1.12
CA ALA A 218 -2.67 1.52 0.19
C ALA A 218 -4.17 1.89 0.14
N VAL A 219 -4.57 2.65 -0.89
CA VAL A 219 -5.96 3.01 -1.16
C VAL A 219 -6.83 1.79 -1.41
N ALA A 220 -6.36 0.81 -2.18
CA ALA A 220 -7.10 -0.43 -2.40
C ALA A 220 -7.43 -1.13 -1.05
N ALA A 221 -6.44 -1.22 -0.15
CA ALA A 221 -6.64 -1.80 1.17
C ALA A 221 -7.61 -0.98 2.03
N CYS A 222 -7.45 0.34 2.09
CA CYS A 222 -8.34 1.24 2.82
C CYS A 222 -9.78 1.19 2.30
N ALA A 223 -9.97 1.21 0.98
CA ALA A 223 -11.29 1.13 0.36
C ALA A 223 -11.96 -0.23 0.61
N ALA A 224 -11.20 -1.33 0.45
CA ALA A 224 -11.69 -2.67 0.78
C ALA A 224 -12.08 -2.81 2.26
N TRP A 225 -11.29 -2.21 3.15
CA TRP A 225 -11.56 -2.16 4.58
C TRP A 225 -12.85 -1.38 4.90
N THR A 226 -12.99 -0.15 4.38
CA THR A 226 -14.18 0.69 4.58
C THR A 226 -15.46 0.00 4.11
N ARG A 227 -15.42 -0.67 2.95
CA ARG A 227 -16.54 -1.47 2.42
C ARG A 227 -16.91 -2.66 3.34
N GLY A 228 -15.94 -3.23 4.04
CA GLY A 228 -16.13 -4.33 4.99
C GLY A 228 -16.53 -3.91 6.39
N ALA A 229 -16.09 -2.73 6.86
CA ALA A 229 -16.28 -2.24 8.22
C ALA A 229 -17.77 -2.05 8.59
N ALA A 230 -18.60 -1.64 7.63
CA ALA A 230 -20.06 -1.54 7.79
C ALA A 230 -20.72 -2.88 8.22
N ARG A 231 -20.04 -4.03 8.01
CA ARG A 231 -20.51 -5.36 8.38
C ARG A 231 -19.82 -5.95 9.62
N ARG A 232 -18.75 -5.34 10.16
CA ARG A 232 -17.87 -5.96 11.17
C ARG A 232 -18.01 -5.45 12.60
N GLY A 233 -18.62 -4.29 12.82
CA GLY A 233 -18.46 -3.59 14.10
C GLY A 233 -17.02 -3.05 14.26
N ARG A 234 -16.88 -1.91 14.96
CA ARG A 234 -15.62 -1.13 15.02
C ARG A 234 -14.42 -1.95 15.50
N PRO A 235 -13.23 -1.84 14.85
CA PRO A 235 -12.00 -2.43 15.37
C PRO A 235 -11.56 -1.71 16.64
N ARG A 236 -11.03 -2.48 17.61
CA ARG A 236 -10.31 -1.91 18.76
C ARG A 236 -8.91 -1.49 18.29
N GLY A 237 -8.55 -0.24 18.52
CA GLY A 237 -7.28 0.34 18.09
C GLY A 237 -6.08 -0.47 18.59
N PHE A 238 -5.05 -0.54 17.75
CA PHE A 238 -3.77 -1.19 18.02
C PHE A 238 -3.07 -0.55 19.23
N GLU A 239 -3.06 -1.24 20.36
CA GLU A 239 -2.12 -0.93 21.46
C GLU A 239 -0.77 -1.54 21.09
N GLY A 240 0.18 -0.67 20.74
CA GLY A 240 1.55 -1.07 20.41
C GLY A 240 2.12 -2.02 21.46
N ARG A 241 2.73 -3.11 20.97
CA ARG A 241 3.38 -4.15 21.79
C ARG A 241 4.26 -3.49 22.86
N ARG A 242 3.89 -3.63 24.14
CA ARG A 242 4.73 -3.18 25.27
C ARG A 242 6.10 -3.87 25.14
N PRO A 243 7.22 -3.13 25.31
CA PRO A 243 8.53 -3.75 25.33
C PRO A 243 8.61 -4.74 26.49
N ALA A 244 9.24 -5.89 26.25
CA ALA A 244 9.49 -6.90 27.27
C ALA A 244 10.29 -6.28 28.44
N PRO A 245 9.99 -6.65 29.70
CA PRO A 245 10.76 -6.17 30.84
C PRO A 245 12.20 -6.65 30.72
N VAL A 246 13.11 -5.73 31.04
CA VAL A 246 14.58 -5.92 31.09
C VAL A 246 14.94 -6.97 32.13
#